data_AF-A0A7X8REM4-F1
#
_entry.id   AF-A0A7X8REM4-F1
#
_cell.length_a   1.000
_cell.length_b   1.000
_cell.length_c   1.000
_cell.angle_alpha   90.00
_cell.angle_beta   90.00
_cell.angle_gamma   90.00
#
_symmetry.space_group_name_H-M   'P 1'
#
loop_
_entity.id
_entity.type
_entity.pdbx_description
1 polymer ?
#
loop_
_entity_poly.entity_id
_entity_poly.type
_entity_poly.pdbx_seq_one_letter_code
_entity_poly.pdbx_strand_id
1 'polypeptide(L)'
;RRAKSKEAKIQVELAQLKYRLPRLTGLGTVLSRTGGGIGTRGPGEKKLETDRRHIKEQIYDLKRELEKVQKVREVQREKRNKEKVPRVSLVGYTNAGKSTLRNALCDIALPKDAMGKEKVLEADMLFATLDTTTRALDLRDNRTITLTDTVGFIRKLPHDLVEAFKSTLEEVIYSDLLIHVVDCSSPEVKDQIEAVENVLEELEAIEIPKIMSLNKMDKVDNSYLEALKKDYLNTEQYLDVIEISARDGINLERLLELISIHLPEKLVQVNYLIPYSDSSIAAYLHRNTNITLQEYRDDGIFIEAKVDEEVKNKTKDYII
;
A
#
# COMPACT_ATOMS: atom_id res chain seq x y z
N ARG A 1 7.60 -20.44 0.26
CA ARG A 1 6.50 -20.97 -0.58
C ARG A 1 5.59 -19.87 -1.17
N ARG A 2 5.41 -18.72 -0.51
CA ARG A 2 4.52 -17.63 -0.99
C ARG A 2 5.21 -16.43 -1.66
N ALA A 3 6.46 -16.14 -1.32
CA ALA A 3 7.25 -15.15 -2.05
C ALA A 3 7.42 -15.58 -3.51
N LYS A 4 6.80 -14.85 -4.45
CA LYS A 4 6.91 -15.14 -5.88
C LYS A 4 8.01 -14.30 -6.51
N SER A 5 8.10 -13.03 -6.14
CA SER A 5 9.18 -12.16 -6.62
C SER A 5 10.55 -12.60 -6.11
N LYS A 6 11.59 -12.24 -6.88
CA LYS A 6 12.98 -12.51 -6.50
C LYS A 6 13.34 -11.80 -5.19
N GLU A 7 12.84 -10.58 -5.01
CA GLU A 7 13.05 -9.77 -3.80
C GLU A 7 12.44 -10.40 -2.56
N ALA A 8 11.15 -10.74 -2.61
CA ALA A 8 10.48 -11.34 -1.46
C ALA A 8 11.11 -12.69 -1.09
N LYS A 9 11.65 -13.43 -2.07
CA LYS A 9 12.40 -14.68 -1.78
C LYS A 9 13.68 -14.38 -1.01
N ILE A 10 14.46 -13.40 -1.47
CA ILE A 10 15.68 -12.95 -0.79
C ILE A 10 15.35 -12.46 0.62
N GLN A 11 14.35 -11.61 0.81
CA GLN A 11 13.95 -11.08 2.12
C GLN A 11 13.50 -12.19 3.08
N VAL A 12 12.67 -13.12 2.63
CA VAL A 12 12.22 -14.26 3.44
C VAL A 12 13.40 -15.15 3.84
N GLU A 13 14.32 -15.42 2.93
CA GLU A 13 15.51 -16.21 3.21
C GLU A 13 16.45 -15.51 4.20
N LEU A 14 16.67 -14.21 4.01
CA LEU A 14 17.49 -13.38 4.89
C LEU A 14 16.92 -13.34 6.31
N ALA A 15 15.60 -13.19 6.45
CA ALA A 15 14.90 -13.26 7.73
C ALA A 15 15.04 -14.64 8.39
N GLN A 16 14.92 -15.74 7.63
CA GLN A 16 15.10 -17.09 8.16
C GLN A 16 16.53 -17.34 8.65
N LEU A 17 17.54 -16.86 7.91
CA LEU A 17 18.94 -16.98 8.29
C LEU A 17 19.26 -16.16 9.54
N LYS A 18 18.80 -14.90 9.61
CA LYS A 18 18.94 -14.04 10.80
C LYS A 18 18.30 -14.67 12.03
N TYR A 19 17.12 -15.27 11.89
CA TYR A 19 16.40 -15.95 12.97
C TYR A 19 17.08 -17.24 13.46
N ARG A 20 17.71 -17.99 12.54
CA ARG A 20 18.43 -19.25 12.85
C ARG A 20 19.78 -19.01 13.49
N LEU A 21 20.50 -17.97 13.07
CA LEU A 21 21.86 -17.66 13.51
C LEU A 21 22.05 -17.63 15.04
N PRO A 22 21.26 -16.88 15.84
CA PRO A 22 21.42 -16.84 17.29
C PRO A 22 21.08 -18.17 17.98
N ARG A 23 20.25 -19.02 17.36
CA ARG A 23 19.78 -20.29 17.94
C ARG A 23 20.77 -21.43 17.77
N LEU A 24 21.59 -21.38 16.73
CA LEU A 24 22.72 -22.30 16.58
C LEU A 24 23.75 -22.14 17.70
N THR A 25 23.87 -20.93 18.26
CA THR A 25 24.72 -20.64 19.43
C THR A 25 24.29 -21.41 20.68
N GLY A 26 22.97 -21.61 20.88
CA GLY A 26 22.43 -22.34 22.03
C GLY A 26 22.61 -23.86 21.96
N LEU A 27 22.82 -24.43 20.77
CA LEU A 27 23.14 -25.85 20.59
C LEU A 27 24.62 -26.18 20.86
N GLY A 28 25.52 -25.20 20.69
CA GLY A 28 26.95 -25.37 20.95
C GLY A 28 27.27 -25.70 22.40
N THR A 29 26.54 -25.12 23.35
CA THR A 29 26.71 -25.40 24.79
C THR A 29 26.24 -26.79 25.19
N VAL A 30 25.24 -27.36 24.50
CA VAL A 30 24.74 -28.73 24.73
C VAL A 30 25.67 -29.78 24.11
N LEU A 31 26.21 -29.50 22.92
CA LEU A 31 27.17 -30.37 22.22
C LEU A 31 28.57 -30.33 22.85
N SER A 32 28.94 -29.21 23.47
CA SER A 32 30.18 -29.09 24.28
C SER A 32 30.15 -30.01 25.50
N ARG A 33 28.99 -30.20 26.16
CA ARG A 33 28.85 -31.07 27.34
C ARG A 33 28.94 -32.57 27.05
N THR A 34 28.68 -33.00 25.81
CA THR A 34 28.78 -34.41 25.40
C THR A 34 30.19 -34.80 24.96
N GLY A 35 31.04 -33.83 24.63
CA GLY A 35 32.47 -34.03 24.39
C GLY A 35 33.28 -33.95 25.69
N GLY A 36 33.24 -35.01 26.50
CA GLY A 36 34.07 -35.12 27.70
C GLY A 36 35.57 -35.17 27.34
N GLY A 37 36.27 -34.05 27.43
CA GLY A 37 37.72 -34.00 27.24
C GLY A 37 38.30 -32.59 27.29
N ILE A 38 39.21 -32.34 28.24
CA ILE A 38 39.94 -31.09 28.42
C ILE A 38 40.77 -30.78 27.17
N GLY A 39 40.53 -29.62 26.54
CA GLY A 39 41.49 -28.97 25.65
C GLY A 39 41.33 -29.19 24.14
N THR A 40 40.34 -29.95 23.66
CA THR A 40 40.04 -30.03 22.22
C THR A 40 38.59 -29.67 21.93
N ARG A 41 38.36 -28.65 21.10
CA ARG A 41 37.03 -28.34 20.56
C ARG A 41 36.48 -29.59 19.88
N GLY A 42 35.33 -30.07 20.34
CA GLY A 42 34.74 -31.30 19.83
C GLY A 42 34.36 -31.18 18.34
N PRO A 43 34.29 -32.28 17.58
CA PRO A 43 33.90 -32.27 16.16
C PRO A 43 32.52 -31.61 15.91
N GLY A 44 31.60 -31.67 16.89
CA GLY A 44 30.32 -30.95 16.84
C GLY A 44 30.46 -29.42 16.96
N GLU A 45 31.40 -28.94 17.76
CA GLU A 45 31.65 -27.52 17.99
C GLU A 45 32.29 -26.86 16.75
N LYS A 46 33.24 -27.56 16.11
CA LYS A 46 33.87 -27.13 14.85
C LYS A 46 32.87 -27.12 13.69
N LYS A 47 31.94 -28.08 13.66
CA LYS A 47 30.86 -28.12 12.66
C LYS A 47 29.90 -26.95 12.84
N LEU A 48 29.51 -26.62 14.07
CA LEU A 48 28.67 -25.44 14.36
C LEU A 48 29.36 -24.11 14.00
N GLU A 49 30.66 -23.99 14.24
CA GLU A 49 31.42 -22.79 13.85
C GLU A 49 31.47 -22.63 12.32
N THR A 50 31.66 -23.73 11.61
CA THR A 50 31.67 -23.77 10.13
C THR A 50 30.28 -23.42 9.57
N ASP A 51 29.21 -24.01 10.10
CA ASP A 51 27.83 -23.69 9.73
C ASP A 51 27.51 -22.22 10.02
N ARG A 52 28.00 -21.68 11.15
CA ARG A 52 27.81 -20.26 11.49
C ARG A 52 28.49 -19.35 10.48
N ARG A 53 29.70 -19.70 10.04
CA ARG A 53 30.44 -18.95 9.02
C ARG A 53 29.70 -18.97 7.69
N HIS A 54 29.22 -20.14 7.26
CA HIS A 54 28.43 -20.27 6.04
C HIS A 54 27.14 -19.45 6.07
N ILE A 55 26.39 -19.46 7.18
CA ILE A 55 25.18 -18.64 7.33
C ILE A 55 25.52 -17.15 7.26
N LYS A 56 26.64 -16.71 7.86
CA LYS A 56 27.06 -15.30 7.78
C LYS A 56 27.45 -14.89 6.36
N GLU A 57 28.16 -15.75 5.64
CA GLU A 57 28.51 -15.53 4.23
C GLU A 57 27.24 -15.45 3.37
N GLN A 58 26.29 -16.36 3.55
CA GLN A 58 24.99 -16.32 2.86
C GLN A 58 24.21 -15.04 3.17
N ILE A 59 24.17 -14.58 4.43
CA ILE A 59 23.54 -13.30 4.79
C ILE A 59 24.21 -12.14 4.06
N TYR A 60 25.54 -12.13 3.97
CA TYR A 60 26.29 -11.08 3.28
C TYR A 60 25.97 -11.05 1.78
N ASP A 61 25.96 -12.22 1.12
CA ASP A 61 25.65 -12.32 -0.30
C ASP A 61 24.21 -11.91 -0.61
N LEU A 62 23.24 -12.38 0.19
CA LEU A 62 21.83 -12.01 0.05
C LEU A 62 21.60 -10.51 0.29
N LYS A 63 22.32 -9.88 1.23
CA LYS A 63 22.27 -8.42 1.42
C LYS A 63 22.74 -7.67 0.17
N ARG A 64 23.87 -8.08 -0.42
CA ARG A 64 24.37 -7.46 -1.66
C ARG A 64 23.42 -7.67 -2.84
N GLU A 65 22.76 -8.81 -2.90
CA GLU A 65 21.76 -9.06 -3.94
C GLU A 65 20.51 -8.21 -3.74
N LEU A 66 20.06 -8.03 -2.50
CA LEU A 66 18.95 -7.14 -2.14
C LEU A 66 19.23 -5.68 -2.54
N GLU A 67 20.44 -5.16 -2.27
CA GLU A 67 20.84 -3.81 -2.68
C GLU A 67 20.74 -3.59 -4.20
N LYS A 68 21.09 -4.60 -5.00
CA LYS A 68 20.97 -4.52 -6.47
C LYS A 68 19.50 -4.44 -6.91
N VAL A 69 18.63 -5.21 -6.26
CA VAL A 69 17.19 -5.20 -6.55
C VAL A 69 16.56 -3.86 -6.14
N GLN A 70 16.96 -3.31 -5.00
CA GLN A 70 16.53 -1.98 -4.53
C GLN A 70 16.89 -0.88 -5.53
N LYS A 71 18.10 -0.87 -6.08
CA LYS A 71 18.51 0.11 -7.12
C LYS A 71 17.63 0.04 -8.38
N VAL A 72 17.25 -1.16 -8.81
CA VAL A 72 16.35 -1.32 -9.98
C VAL A 72 14.95 -0.77 -9.66
N ARG A 73 14.45 -1.01 -8.45
CA ARG A 73 13.18 -0.42 -7.97
C ARG A 73 13.26 1.09 -7.93
N GLU A 74 14.35 1.65 -7.42
CA GLU A 74 14.56 3.10 -7.32
C GLU A 74 14.49 3.76 -8.70
N VAL A 75 15.12 3.18 -9.73
CA VAL A 75 15.01 3.67 -11.12
C VAL A 75 13.59 3.54 -11.68
N GLN A 76 12.90 2.42 -11.42
CA GLN A 76 11.48 2.28 -11.82
C GLN A 76 10.58 3.29 -11.09
N ARG A 77 10.94 3.65 -9.86
CA ARG A 77 10.23 4.60 -9.01
C ARG A 77 10.45 6.03 -9.48
N GLU A 78 11.68 6.41 -9.83
CA GLU A 78 11.98 7.72 -10.44
C GLU A 78 11.19 7.95 -11.74
N LYS A 79 11.01 6.90 -12.55
CA LYS A 79 10.14 6.98 -13.73
C LYS A 79 8.68 7.24 -13.37
N ARG A 80 8.14 6.61 -12.32
CA ARG A 80 6.75 6.82 -11.88
C ARG A 80 6.54 8.18 -11.23
N ASN A 81 7.52 8.68 -10.47
CA ASN A 81 7.49 10.04 -9.91
C ASN A 81 7.36 11.12 -11.01
N LYS A 82 7.83 10.85 -12.24
CA LYS A 82 7.67 11.78 -13.37
C LYS A 82 6.26 11.84 -13.94
N GLU A 83 5.41 10.85 -13.66
CA GLU A 83 4.05 10.77 -14.23
C GLU A 83 2.98 11.44 -13.35
N LYS A 84 3.34 12.01 -12.18
CA LYS A 84 2.43 12.73 -11.23
C LYS A 84 1.15 12.00 -10.79
N VAL A 85 0.95 10.75 -11.18
CA VAL A 85 -0.26 10.00 -10.84
C VAL A 85 -0.35 9.83 -9.30
N PRO A 86 -1.45 10.26 -8.66
CA PRO A 86 -1.59 10.13 -7.21
C PRO A 86 -1.51 8.68 -6.73
N ARG A 87 -0.92 8.49 -5.56
CA ARG A 87 -0.53 7.18 -5.02
C ARG A 87 -1.30 6.89 -3.74
N VAL A 88 -2.15 5.89 -3.79
CA VAL A 88 -2.94 5.41 -2.65
C VAL A 88 -2.41 4.05 -2.20
N SER A 89 -2.16 3.89 -0.91
CA SER A 89 -1.68 2.62 -0.36
C SER A 89 -2.65 2.04 0.67
N LEU A 90 -2.93 0.74 0.54
CA LEU A 90 -3.68 -0.01 1.55
C LEU A 90 -2.72 -0.43 2.65
N VAL A 91 -3.01 -0.03 3.88
CA VAL A 91 -2.25 -0.40 5.09
C VAL A 91 -3.19 -1.09 6.08
N GLY A 92 -2.65 -1.90 6.99
CA GLY A 92 -3.48 -2.59 7.97
C GLY A 92 -2.95 -3.96 8.35
N TYR A 93 -3.56 -4.53 9.39
CA TYR A 93 -3.16 -5.81 9.93
C TYR A 93 -3.33 -6.95 8.91
N THR A 94 -2.58 -8.03 9.07
CA THR A 94 -2.75 -9.22 8.24
C THR A 94 -4.17 -9.76 8.42
N ASN A 95 -4.75 -10.28 7.33
CA ASN A 95 -6.13 -10.72 7.28
C ASN A 95 -7.20 -9.62 7.49
N ALA A 96 -6.84 -8.34 7.52
CA ALA A 96 -7.82 -7.25 7.54
C ALA A 96 -8.65 -7.15 6.24
N GLY A 97 -8.25 -7.85 5.18
CA GLY A 97 -8.93 -7.86 3.89
C GLY A 97 -8.42 -6.82 2.89
N LYS A 98 -7.18 -6.32 3.03
CA LYS A 98 -6.55 -5.39 2.07
C LYS A 98 -6.58 -5.90 0.63
N SER A 99 -6.18 -7.15 0.40
CA SER A 99 -6.15 -7.73 -0.95
C SER A 99 -7.54 -7.92 -1.53
N THR A 100 -8.52 -8.31 -0.70
CA THR A 100 -9.94 -8.35 -1.04
C THR A 100 -10.44 -6.97 -1.45
N LEU A 101 -10.14 -5.96 -0.64
CA LEU A 101 -10.50 -4.58 -0.95
C LEU A 101 -9.87 -4.10 -2.26
N ARG A 102 -8.57 -4.36 -2.48
CA ARG A 102 -7.91 -3.98 -3.73
C ARG A 102 -8.58 -4.64 -4.93
N ASN A 103 -8.86 -5.94 -4.87
CA ASN A 103 -9.53 -6.66 -5.96
C ASN A 103 -10.93 -6.09 -6.22
N ALA A 104 -11.72 -5.87 -5.17
CA ALA A 104 -13.06 -5.32 -5.30
C ALA A 104 -13.06 -3.89 -5.87
N LEU A 105 -12.13 -3.04 -5.43
CA LEU A 105 -11.94 -1.69 -5.99
C LEU A 105 -11.48 -1.73 -7.46
N CYS A 106 -10.60 -2.67 -7.81
CA CYS A 106 -10.22 -2.87 -9.21
C CYS A 106 -11.44 -3.25 -10.05
N ASP A 107 -12.24 -4.22 -9.61
CA ASP A 107 -13.40 -4.70 -10.38
C ASP A 107 -14.41 -3.58 -10.69
N ILE A 108 -14.55 -2.57 -9.82
CA ILE A 108 -15.48 -1.44 -10.01
C ILE A 108 -14.87 -0.20 -10.70
N ALA A 109 -13.55 -0.03 -10.64
CA ALA A 109 -12.86 1.20 -11.08
C ALA A 109 -11.68 0.93 -12.05
N LEU A 110 -11.68 -0.22 -12.71
CA LEU A 110 -10.68 -0.56 -13.73
C LEU A 110 -10.74 0.42 -14.91
N PRO A 111 -9.58 0.93 -15.38
CA PRO A 111 -9.54 1.73 -16.60
C PRO A 111 -10.13 0.96 -17.78
N LYS A 112 -10.88 1.66 -18.64
CA LYS A 112 -11.58 1.06 -19.81
C LYS A 112 -10.65 0.27 -20.74
N ASP A 113 -9.35 0.59 -20.72
CA ASP A 113 -8.31 -0.04 -21.55
C ASP A 113 -7.63 -1.27 -20.88
N ALA A 114 -7.96 -1.59 -19.63
CA ALA A 114 -7.25 -2.58 -18.81
C ALA A 114 -8.07 -3.83 -18.43
N MET A 115 -9.26 -4.03 -19.00
CA MET A 115 -10.08 -5.23 -18.79
C MET A 115 -9.28 -6.50 -19.15
N GLY A 116 -8.99 -7.35 -18.15
CA GLY A 116 -8.39 -8.68 -18.36
C GLY A 116 -7.18 -9.07 -17.50
N LYS A 117 -6.71 -8.23 -16.57
CA LYS A 117 -5.56 -8.61 -15.71
C LYS A 117 -5.96 -9.48 -14.50
N GLU A 118 -5.15 -10.51 -14.26
CA GLU A 118 -5.34 -11.53 -13.20
C GLU A 118 -5.67 -10.95 -11.82
N LYS A 119 -6.69 -11.54 -11.18
CA LYS A 119 -7.06 -11.31 -9.78
C LYS A 119 -5.98 -11.89 -8.85
N VAL A 120 -5.62 -11.16 -7.79
CA VAL A 120 -4.70 -11.68 -6.77
C VAL A 120 -5.47 -12.68 -5.90
N LEU A 121 -4.85 -13.83 -5.63
CA LEU A 121 -5.43 -14.89 -4.80
C LEU A 121 -5.60 -14.43 -3.35
N GLU A 122 -6.83 -14.43 -2.85
CA GLU A 122 -7.18 -14.16 -1.46
C GLU A 122 -7.18 -15.47 -0.65
N ALA A 123 -6.62 -15.46 0.55
CA ALA A 123 -6.61 -16.61 1.45
C ALA A 123 -6.61 -16.17 2.92
N ASP A 124 -7.36 -16.91 3.74
CA ASP A 124 -7.57 -16.67 5.18
C ASP A 124 -6.34 -17.13 6.01
N MET A 125 -5.17 -16.53 5.74
CA MET A 125 -3.89 -16.92 6.33
C MET A 125 -2.94 -15.72 6.50
N LEU A 126 -2.08 -15.73 7.54
CA LEU A 126 -1.06 -14.69 7.76
C LEU A 126 -0.13 -14.54 6.54
N PHE A 127 0.24 -13.31 6.16
CA PHE A 127 1.02 -13.01 4.95
C PHE A 127 0.36 -13.51 3.65
N ALA A 128 -0.93 -13.24 3.47
CA ALA A 128 -1.62 -13.48 2.19
C ALA A 128 -0.92 -12.75 1.02
N THR A 129 -0.40 -11.54 1.28
CA THR A 129 0.37 -10.73 0.33
C THR A 129 1.77 -10.45 0.87
N LEU A 130 2.79 -10.87 0.11
CA LEU A 130 4.22 -10.65 0.39
C LEU A 130 4.90 -9.80 -0.69
N ASP A 131 4.28 -9.67 -1.86
CA ASP A 131 4.76 -8.84 -2.96
C ASP A 131 3.84 -7.62 -3.06
N THR A 132 4.40 -6.40 -3.11
CA THR A 132 3.58 -5.19 -3.32
C THR A 132 2.94 -5.25 -4.70
N THR A 133 1.62 -5.04 -4.76
CA THR A 133 0.88 -5.06 -6.04
C THR A 133 0.23 -3.72 -6.29
N THR A 134 0.70 -3.02 -7.32
CA THR A 134 0.14 -1.74 -7.77
C THR A 134 -0.78 -1.96 -8.96
N ARG A 135 -1.93 -1.28 -8.97
CA ARG A 135 -2.88 -1.20 -10.09
C ARG A 135 -3.31 0.25 -10.29
N ALA A 136 -3.56 0.64 -11.53
CA ALA A 136 -4.20 1.92 -11.82
C ALA A 136 -5.71 1.79 -11.68
N LEU A 137 -6.38 2.80 -11.11
CA LEU A 137 -7.83 2.92 -10.99
C LEU A 137 -8.26 4.27 -11.54
N ASP A 138 -9.39 4.31 -12.24
CA ASP A 138 -10.01 5.56 -12.67
C ASP A 138 -11.10 5.96 -11.67
N LEU A 139 -10.95 7.14 -11.09
CA LEU A 139 -11.95 7.74 -10.21
C LEU A 139 -13.09 8.34 -11.04
N ARG A 140 -14.25 8.54 -10.40
CA ARG A 140 -15.44 9.12 -11.06
C ARG A 140 -15.24 10.56 -11.53
N ASP A 141 -14.20 11.23 -11.04
CA ASP A 141 -13.80 12.58 -11.45
C ASP A 141 -12.73 12.57 -12.56
N ASN A 142 -12.59 11.45 -13.29
CA ASN A 142 -11.66 11.23 -14.39
C ASN A 142 -10.17 11.32 -14.00
N ARG A 143 -9.83 11.33 -12.70
CA ARG A 143 -8.46 11.17 -12.25
C ARG A 143 -8.08 9.70 -12.23
N THR A 144 -6.92 9.37 -12.78
CA THR A 144 -6.31 8.05 -12.59
C THR A 144 -5.47 8.09 -11.32
N ILE A 145 -5.60 7.08 -10.46
CA ILE A 145 -4.76 6.88 -9.28
C ILE A 145 -4.04 5.53 -9.36
N THR A 146 -2.96 5.38 -8.61
CA THR A 146 -2.37 4.07 -8.37
C THR A 146 -2.75 3.56 -6.98
N LEU A 147 -3.34 2.36 -6.92
CA LEU A 147 -3.64 1.66 -5.67
C LEU A 147 -2.62 0.55 -5.43
N THR A 148 -1.92 0.60 -4.30
CA THR A 148 -0.93 -0.40 -3.90
C THR A 148 -1.41 -1.22 -2.70
N ASP A 149 -1.46 -2.54 -2.85
CA ASP A 149 -1.65 -3.47 -1.71
C ASP A 149 -0.30 -3.77 -1.08
N THR A 150 -0.16 -3.39 0.19
CA THR A 150 1.08 -3.53 0.97
C THR A 150 1.09 -4.82 1.79
N VAL A 151 2.27 -5.18 2.32
CA VAL A 151 2.40 -6.34 3.20
C VAL A 151 1.60 -6.08 4.48
N GLY A 152 0.77 -7.04 4.89
CA GLY A 152 -0.02 -6.90 6.11
C GLY A 152 0.81 -6.93 7.38
N PHE A 153 0.53 -6.02 8.31
CA PHE A 153 1.21 -5.93 9.60
C PHE A 153 0.84 -7.09 10.53
N ILE A 154 1.74 -7.44 11.46
CA ILE A 154 1.51 -8.44 12.51
C ILE A 154 1.97 -7.86 13.85
N ARG A 155 1.29 -8.23 14.93
CA ARG A 155 1.62 -7.83 16.30
C ARG A 155 3.01 -8.35 16.63
N LYS A 156 3.86 -7.47 17.16
CA LYS A 156 5.28 -7.74 17.46
C LYS A 156 5.99 -8.33 16.24
N LEU A 157 6.07 -7.56 15.15
CA LEU A 157 7.06 -7.87 14.12
C LEU A 157 8.42 -7.96 14.81
N PRO A 158 9.14 -9.09 14.72
CA PRO A 158 10.52 -9.13 15.18
C PRO A 158 11.29 -7.99 14.48
N HIS A 159 12.14 -7.25 15.19
CA HIS A 159 12.91 -6.15 14.60
C HIS A 159 13.64 -6.57 13.32
N ASP A 160 14.14 -7.81 13.27
CA ASP A 160 14.78 -8.39 12.08
C ASP A 160 13.84 -8.52 10.86
N LEU A 161 12.56 -8.73 11.13
CA LEU A 161 11.52 -8.85 10.11
C LEU A 161 11.09 -7.47 9.61
N VAL A 162 11.01 -6.47 10.49
CA VAL A 162 10.80 -5.07 10.11
C VAL A 162 11.94 -4.60 9.19
N GLU A 163 13.19 -4.88 9.54
CA GLU A 163 14.36 -4.54 8.70
C GLU A 163 14.30 -5.25 7.33
N ALA A 164 13.82 -6.49 7.29
CA ALA A 164 13.67 -7.25 6.05
C ALA A 164 12.52 -6.76 5.16
N PHE A 165 11.45 -6.22 5.75
CA PHE A 165 10.31 -5.65 5.03
C PHE A 165 10.38 -4.13 4.88
N LYS A 166 11.41 -3.47 5.42
CA LYS A 166 11.56 -2.02 5.37
C LYS A 166 11.49 -1.51 3.94
N SER A 167 12.18 -2.14 2.99
CA SER A 167 12.12 -1.72 1.57
C SER A 167 10.76 -1.95 0.90
N THR A 168 9.95 -2.89 1.38
CA THR A 168 8.57 -3.09 0.90
C THR A 168 7.57 -2.16 1.58
N LEU A 169 7.86 -1.75 2.81
CA LEU A 169 7.04 -0.82 3.60
C LEU A 169 7.39 0.65 3.29
N GLU A 170 8.60 0.94 2.82
CA GLU A 170 9.02 2.25 2.35
C GLU A 170 8.15 2.77 1.20
N GLU A 171 7.46 1.91 0.45
CA GLU A 171 6.48 2.35 -0.54
C GLU A 171 5.34 3.17 0.07
N VAL A 172 5.00 2.92 1.34
CA VAL A 172 3.97 3.65 2.10
C VAL A 172 4.35 5.12 2.24
N ILE A 173 5.62 5.44 2.49
CA ILE A 173 6.14 6.80 2.73
C ILE A 173 5.89 7.73 1.52
N TYR A 174 5.77 7.15 0.33
CA TYR A 174 5.55 7.89 -0.91
C TYR A 174 4.09 7.87 -1.38
N SER A 175 3.18 7.53 -0.48
CA SER A 175 1.75 7.59 -0.76
C SER A 175 1.25 9.00 -0.52
N ASP A 176 0.36 9.45 -1.38
CA ASP A 176 -0.37 10.70 -1.22
C ASP A 176 -1.57 10.53 -0.27
N LEU A 177 -2.03 9.29 -0.07
CA LEU A 177 -3.12 8.92 0.84
C LEU A 177 -2.98 7.47 1.29
N LEU A 178 -3.25 7.19 2.57
CA LEU A 178 -3.34 5.83 3.11
C LEU A 178 -4.79 5.44 3.37
N ILE A 179 -5.12 4.19 3.08
CA ILE A 179 -6.37 3.57 3.53
C ILE A 179 -5.99 2.52 4.57
N HIS A 180 -6.28 2.81 5.83
CA HIS A 180 -6.09 1.87 6.92
C HIS A 180 -7.27 0.90 6.97
N VAL A 181 -7.07 -0.30 6.44
CA VAL A 181 -8.05 -1.38 6.44
C VAL A 181 -7.99 -2.11 7.78
N VAL A 182 -9.10 -2.09 8.49
CA VAL A 182 -9.28 -2.63 9.85
C VAL A 182 -10.31 -3.74 9.82
N ASP A 183 -10.01 -4.89 10.44
CA ASP A 183 -11.00 -5.96 10.63
C ASP A 183 -11.90 -5.64 11.83
N CYS A 184 -13.11 -5.13 11.59
CA CYS A 184 -14.02 -4.81 12.70
C CYS A 184 -14.57 -6.06 13.41
N SER A 185 -14.47 -7.25 12.80
CA SER A 185 -14.90 -8.51 13.43
C SER A 185 -13.88 -9.08 14.42
N SER A 186 -12.68 -8.48 14.48
CA SER A 186 -11.64 -8.96 15.37
C SER A 186 -11.87 -8.52 16.82
N PRO A 187 -11.80 -9.42 17.81
CA PRO A 187 -11.87 -9.02 19.23
C PRO A 187 -10.68 -8.15 19.65
N GLU A 188 -9.57 -8.19 18.91
CA GLU A 188 -8.34 -7.43 19.15
C GLU A 188 -8.25 -6.17 18.26
N VAL A 189 -9.37 -5.65 17.74
CA VAL A 189 -9.37 -4.55 16.76
C VAL A 189 -8.57 -3.32 17.22
N LYS A 190 -8.72 -2.91 18.49
CA LYS A 190 -8.02 -1.73 19.04
C LYS A 190 -6.50 -1.96 19.09
N ASP A 191 -6.07 -3.12 19.59
CA ASP A 191 -4.66 -3.52 19.62
C ASP A 191 -4.07 -3.59 18.20
N GLN A 192 -4.85 -4.03 17.21
CA GLN A 192 -4.41 -4.10 15.82
C GLN A 192 -4.23 -2.72 15.22
N ILE A 193 -5.17 -1.79 15.46
CA ILE A 193 -5.05 -0.41 15.01
C ILE A 193 -3.78 0.22 15.60
N GLU A 194 -3.58 0.11 16.91
CA GLU A 194 -2.40 0.65 17.59
C GLU A 194 -1.09 0.05 17.05
N ALA A 195 -1.06 -1.26 16.80
CA ALA A 195 0.10 -1.91 16.21
C ALA A 195 0.44 -1.38 14.81
N VAL A 196 -0.55 -1.02 14.01
CA VAL A 196 -0.34 -0.44 12.68
C VAL A 196 0.16 1.00 12.80
N GLU A 197 -0.44 1.80 13.67
CA GLU A 197 0.00 3.18 13.92
C GLU A 197 1.46 3.25 14.39
N ASN A 198 1.86 2.39 15.32
CA ASN A 198 3.25 2.32 15.79
C ASN A 198 4.23 1.98 14.64
N VAL A 199 3.84 1.11 13.71
CA VAL A 199 4.69 0.81 12.55
C VAL A 199 4.74 1.97 11.55
N LEU A 200 3.62 2.68 11.35
CA LEU A 200 3.62 3.90 10.54
C LEU A 200 4.51 5.00 11.15
N GLU A 201 4.58 5.08 12.48
CA GLU A 201 5.50 5.95 13.21
C GLU A 201 6.97 5.59 12.96
N GLU A 202 7.33 4.30 13.10
CA GLU A 202 8.69 3.82 12.83
C GLU A 202 9.15 4.04 11.38
N LEU A 203 8.18 4.13 10.45
CA LEU A 203 8.42 4.40 9.03
C LEU A 203 8.39 5.89 8.67
N GLU A 204 8.19 6.79 9.64
CA GLU A 204 8.05 8.24 9.41
C GLU A 204 6.88 8.57 8.44
N ALA A 205 5.81 7.75 8.47
CA ALA A 205 4.66 7.84 7.58
C ALA A 205 3.40 8.42 8.26
N ILE A 206 3.53 9.02 9.45
CA ILE A 206 2.39 9.55 10.22
C ILE A 206 1.73 10.75 9.53
N GLU A 207 2.53 11.61 8.88
CA GLU A 207 2.04 12.86 8.27
C GLU A 207 1.19 12.64 7.02
N ILE A 208 1.24 11.43 6.44
CA ILE A 208 0.45 11.10 5.25
C ILE A 208 -1.02 11.04 5.65
N PRO A 209 -1.93 11.71 4.93
CA PRO A 209 -3.36 11.68 5.24
C PRO A 209 -3.92 10.25 5.18
N LYS A 210 -4.86 9.93 6.08
CA LYS A 210 -5.37 8.57 6.27
C LYS A 210 -6.90 8.54 6.32
N ILE A 211 -7.48 7.54 5.67
CA ILE A 211 -8.88 7.15 5.83
C ILE A 211 -8.93 5.80 6.53
N MET A 212 -9.74 5.68 7.58
CA MET A 212 -10.00 4.38 8.22
C MET A 212 -11.12 3.66 7.47
N SER A 213 -10.85 2.42 7.08
CA SER A 213 -11.81 1.52 6.45
C SER A 213 -12.10 0.34 7.37
N LEU A 214 -13.23 0.40 8.08
CA LEU A 214 -13.75 -0.66 8.94
C LEU A 214 -14.35 -1.77 8.06
N ASN A 215 -13.51 -2.74 7.72
CA ASN A 215 -13.85 -3.85 6.83
C ASN A 215 -14.42 -5.05 7.61
N LYS A 216 -15.15 -5.92 6.90
CA LYS A 216 -15.92 -7.05 7.44
C LYS A 216 -17.11 -6.62 8.28
N MET A 217 -17.75 -5.51 7.91
CA MET A 217 -18.97 -5.02 8.58
C MET A 217 -20.11 -6.05 8.56
N ASP A 218 -20.10 -6.98 7.60
CA ASP A 218 -21.04 -8.09 7.47
C ASP A 218 -21.02 -9.08 8.64
N LYS A 219 -19.97 -9.03 9.48
CA LYS A 219 -19.77 -9.96 10.59
C LYS A 219 -20.02 -9.38 11.98
N VAL A 220 -20.46 -8.11 12.06
CA VAL A 220 -20.63 -7.42 13.34
C VAL A 220 -21.98 -6.72 13.42
N ASP A 221 -22.46 -6.54 14.65
CA ASP A 221 -23.69 -5.81 14.90
C ASP A 221 -23.51 -4.30 14.64
N ASN A 222 -24.56 -3.67 14.11
CA ASN A 222 -24.52 -2.25 13.74
C ASN A 222 -24.22 -1.32 14.94
N SER A 223 -24.71 -1.66 16.14
CA SER A 223 -24.45 -0.89 17.36
C SER A 223 -22.97 -0.90 17.77
N TYR A 224 -22.30 -2.04 17.61
CA TYR A 224 -20.86 -2.17 17.85
C TYR A 224 -20.05 -1.35 16.84
N LEU A 225 -20.44 -1.43 15.56
CA LEU A 225 -19.79 -0.71 14.48
C LEU A 225 -19.93 0.81 14.64
N GLU A 226 -21.10 1.31 15.04
CA GLU A 226 -21.32 2.73 15.35
C GLU A 226 -20.47 3.21 16.52
N ALA A 227 -20.33 2.39 17.56
CA ALA A 227 -19.46 2.72 18.70
C ALA A 227 -17.98 2.79 18.27
N LEU A 228 -17.51 1.80 17.50
CA LEU A 228 -16.15 1.79 16.99
C LEU A 228 -15.88 2.98 16.06
N LYS A 229 -16.83 3.32 15.19
CA LYS A 229 -16.73 4.50 14.31
C LYS A 229 -16.60 5.78 15.11
N LYS A 230 -17.39 5.95 16.17
CA LYS A 230 -17.32 7.14 17.05
C LYS A 230 -15.97 7.30 17.76
N ASP A 231 -15.31 6.20 18.11
CA ASP A 231 -14.00 6.24 18.78
C ASP A 231 -12.91 6.85 17.88
N TYR A 232 -13.04 6.73 16.55
CA TYR A 232 -12.00 7.16 15.60
C TYR A 232 -12.42 8.30 14.67
N LEU A 233 -13.73 8.59 14.55
CA LEU A 233 -14.25 9.69 13.76
C LEU A 233 -13.86 11.04 14.40
N ASN A 234 -13.44 12.00 13.57
CA ASN A 234 -12.97 13.33 13.99
C ASN A 234 -11.72 13.31 14.90
N THR A 235 -10.95 12.24 14.89
CA THR A 235 -9.61 12.23 15.50
C THR A 235 -8.62 12.94 14.58
N GLU A 236 -7.55 13.51 15.13
CA GLU A 236 -6.48 14.11 14.31
C GLU A 236 -5.75 13.06 13.45
N GLN A 237 -5.93 11.77 13.76
CA GLN A 237 -5.28 10.65 13.07
C GLN A 237 -5.93 10.30 11.73
N TYR A 238 -7.23 10.54 11.58
CA TYR A 238 -8.00 10.09 10.41
C TYR A 238 -8.85 11.22 9.84
N LEU A 239 -8.74 11.43 8.53
CA LEU A 239 -9.57 12.38 7.80
C LEU A 239 -11.03 11.95 7.73
N ASP A 240 -11.26 10.64 7.63
CA ASP A 240 -12.58 10.04 7.58
C ASP A 240 -12.56 8.58 8.05
N VAL A 241 -13.73 8.10 8.47
CA VAL A 241 -13.95 6.71 8.89
C VAL A 241 -15.16 6.16 8.16
N ILE A 242 -14.99 5.03 7.48
CA ILE A 242 -16.03 4.37 6.71
C ILE A 242 -16.08 2.86 6.95
N GLU A 243 -17.27 2.33 7.14
CA GLU A 243 -17.58 0.91 7.17
C GLU A 243 -17.81 0.33 5.77
N ILE A 244 -17.20 -0.83 5.52
CA ILE A 244 -17.32 -1.54 4.24
C ILE A 244 -17.43 -3.05 4.45
N SER A 245 -17.98 -3.74 3.46
CA SER A 245 -17.69 -5.16 3.22
C SER A 245 -16.98 -5.28 1.89
N ALA A 246 -15.65 -5.46 1.92
CA ALA A 246 -14.88 -5.68 0.71
C ALA A 246 -15.31 -6.95 -0.04
N ARG A 247 -15.81 -7.95 0.68
CA ARG A 247 -16.28 -9.22 0.12
C ARG A 247 -17.62 -9.05 -0.62
N ASP A 248 -18.55 -8.32 -0.02
CA ASP A 248 -19.91 -8.17 -0.54
C ASP A 248 -20.09 -6.91 -1.40
N GLY A 249 -19.03 -6.10 -1.53
CA GLY A 249 -19.05 -4.86 -2.32
C GLY A 249 -19.76 -3.68 -1.64
N ILE A 250 -20.03 -3.75 -0.34
CA ILE A 250 -20.81 -2.74 0.38
C ILE A 250 -19.95 -1.50 0.64
N ASN A 251 -20.49 -0.32 0.34
CA ASN A 251 -19.89 1.01 0.55
C ASN A 251 -18.57 1.28 -0.20
N LEU A 252 -18.20 0.46 -1.19
CA LEU A 252 -16.95 0.63 -1.94
C LEU A 252 -16.95 1.89 -2.81
N GLU A 253 -18.10 2.25 -3.38
CA GLU A 253 -18.22 3.49 -4.18
C GLU A 253 -18.08 4.72 -3.30
N ARG A 254 -18.64 4.66 -2.09
CA ARG A 254 -18.47 5.72 -1.09
C ARG A 254 -17.02 5.84 -0.64
N LEU A 255 -16.30 4.73 -0.49
CA LEU A 255 -14.87 4.76 -0.23
C LEU A 255 -14.09 5.43 -1.38
N LEU A 256 -14.41 5.13 -2.64
CA LEU A 256 -13.80 5.81 -3.80
C LEU A 256 -14.08 7.32 -3.83
N GLU A 257 -15.29 7.74 -3.44
CA GLU A 257 -15.61 9.15 -3.29
C GLU A 257 -14.75 9.82 -2.20
N LEU A 258 -14.60 9.18 -1.04
CA LEU A 258 -13.75 9.70 0.04
C LEU A 258 -12.28 9.79 -0.38
N ILE A 259 -11.78 8.79 -1.12
CA ILE A 259 -10.44 8.84 -1.71
C ILE A 259 -10.32 10.06 -2.62
N SER A 260 -11.26 10.26 -3.55
CA SER A 260 -11.27 11.43 -4.43
C SER A 260 -11.25 12.75 -3.65
N ILE A 261 -12.06 12.88 -2.60
CA ILE A 261 -12.14 14.11 -1.78
C ILE A 261 -10.80 14.43 -1.09
N HIS A 262 -10.12 13.42 -0.55
CA HIS A 262 -8.94 13.58 0.30
C HIS A 262 -7.60 13.51 -0.42
N LEU A 263 -7.59 13.25 -1.73
CA LEU A 263 -6.36 13.32 -2.52
C LEU A 263 -5.81 14.77 -2.56
N PRO A 264 -4.48 14.96 -2.43
CA PRO A 264 -3.88 16.28 -2.31
C PRO A 264 -4.01 17.15 -3.57
N GLU A 265 -4.19 16.55 -4.74
CA GLU A 265 -4.49 17.28 -5.97
C GLU A 265 -5.93 17.83 -5.92
N LYS A 266 -6.08 19.01 -5.33
CA LYS A 266 -7.37 19.71 -5.26
C LYS A 266 -7.79 20.13 -6.65
N LEU A 267 -8.87 19.52 -7.14
CA LEU A 267 -9.54 19.98 -8.33
C LEU A 267 -10.17 21.35 -8.04
N VAL A 268 -9.85 22.34 -8.87
CA VAL A 268 -10.48 23.65 -8.85
C VAL A 268 -11.54 23.71 -9.96
N GLN A 269 -12.69 24.28 -9.64
CA GLN A 269 -13.72 24.55 -10.64
C GLN A 269 -13.28 25.75 -11.46
N VAL A 270 -13.24 25.57 -12.78
CA VAL A 270 -12.78 26.56 -13.75
C VAL A 270 -13.77 26.62 -14.90
N ASN A 271 -14.09 27.83 -15.32
CA ASN A 271 -14.95 28.11 -16.45
C ASN A 271 -14.06 28.45 -17.65
N TYR A 272 -14.36 27.84 -18.78
CA TYR A 272 -13.63 28.02 -20.02
C TYR A 272 -14.56 28.52 -21.12
N LEU A 273 -14.02 29.35 -22.01
CA LEU A 273 -14.64 29.67 -23.29
C LEU A 273 -13.65 29.33 -24.39
N ILE A 274 -13.97 28.28 -25.17
CA ILE A 274 -13.06 27.72 -26.17
C ILE A 274 -13.58 28.09 -27.56
N PRO A 275 -12.85 28.90 -28.34
CA PRO A 275 -13.22 29.20 -29.72
C PRO A 275 -13.35 27.92 -30.55
N TYR A 276 -14.27 27.90 -31.52
CA TYR A 276 -14.43 26.75 -32.43
C TYR A 276 -13.17 26.42 -33.24
N SER A 277 -12.26 27.39 -33.41
CA SER A 277 -10.94 27.18 -34.04
C SER A 277 -10.04 26.25 -33.22
N ASP A 278 -10.21 26.19 -31.90
CA ASP A 278 -9.31 25.48 -30.97
C ASP A 278 -9.95 24.21 -30.39
N SER A 279 -10.66 23.46 -31.25
CA SER A 279 -11.35 22.21 -30.90
C SER A 279 -10.45 21.15 -30.24
N SER A 280 -9.13 21.21 -30.47
CA SER A 280 -8.15 20.36 -29.78
C SER A 280 -8.11 20.58 -28.27
N ILE A 281 -8.37 21.81 -27.79
CA ILE A 281 -8.41 22.12 -26.35
C ILE A 281 -9.69 21.59 -25.72
N ALA A 282 -10.83 21.72 -26.41
CA ALA A 282 -12.07 21.09 -25.97
C ALA A 282 -11.91 19.57 -25.84
N ALA A 283 -11.33 18.91 -26.85
CA ALA A 283 -11.03 17.48 -26.81
C ALA A 283 -9.99 17.09 -25.73
N TYR A 284 -9.08 18.00 -25.38
CA TYR A 284 -8.15 17.79 -24.27
C TYR A 284 -8.87 17.84 -22.92
N LEU A 285 -9.73 18.84 -22.68
CA LEU A 285 -10.52 18.94 -21.45
C LEU A 285 -11.47 17.74 -21.29
N HIS A 286 -12.13 17.29 -22.35
CA HIS A 286 -12.96 16.09 -22.33
C HIS A 286 -12.23 14.81 -21.89
N ARG A 287 -10.93 14.71 -22.21
CA ARG A 287 -10.12 13.52 -21.89
C ARG A 287 -9.49 13.58 -20.50
N ASN A 288 -9.20 14.77 -19.99
CA ASN A 288 -8.33 14.94 -18.81
C ASN A 288 -9.04 15.62 -17.63
N THR A 289 -10.34 15.94 -17.74
CA THR A 289 -11.07 16.66 -16.70
C THR A 289 -12.48 16.13 -16.51
N ASN A 290 -13.08 16.45 -15.37
CA ASN A 290 -14.50 16.21 -15.15
C ASN A 290 -15.30 17.47 -15.54
N ILE A 291 -15.96 17.41 -16.68
CA ILE A 291 -16.83 18.49 -17.18
C ILE A 291 -18.17 18.41 -16.46
N THR A 292 -18.49 19.48 -15.73
CA THR A 292 -19.77 19.62 -15.00
C THR A 292 -20.85 20.22 -15.87
N LEU A 293 -20.49 21.09 -16.82
CA LEU A 293 -21.43 21.73 -17.75
C LEU A 293 -20.74 22.03 -19.09
N GLN A 294 -21.49 21.90 -20.18
CA GLN A 294 -21.04 22.30 -21.50
C GLN A 294 -22.18 22.94 -22.30
N GLU A 295 -21.92 24.13 -22.84
CA GLU A 295 -22.88 24.89 -23.65
C GLU A 295 -22.21 25.38 -24.94
N TYR A 296 -22.92 25.30 -26.06
CA TYR A 296 -22.47 25.90 -27.32
C TYR A 296 -23.02 27.33 -27.41
N ARG A 297 -22.11 28.30 -27.53
CA ARG A 297 -22.42 29.73 -27.61
C ARG A 297 -21.91 30.28 -28.95
N ASP A 298 -22.36 31.48 -29.30
CA ASP A 298 -22.02 32.12 -30.59
C ASP A 298 -20.50 32.39 -30.72
N ASP A 299 -19.82 32.60 -29.60
CA ASP A 299 -18.39 32.92 -29.49
C ASP A 299 -17.50 31.71 -29.18
N GLY A 300 -18.08 30.53 -28.92
CA GLY A 300 -17.34 29.30 -28.67
C GLY A 300 -18.08 28.27 -27.82
N ILE A 301 -17.34 27.28 -27.32
CA ILE A 301 -17.84 26.25 -26.41
C ILE A 301 -17.54 26.71 -24.99
N PHE A 302 -18.59 26.97 -24.21
CA PHE A 302 -18.47 27.20 -22.78
C PHE A 302 -18.38 25.85 -22.05
N ILE A 303 -17.38 25.70 -21.19
CA ILE A 303 -17.16 24.48 -20.40
C ILE A 303 -16.93 24.86 -18.95
N GLU A 304 -17.71 24.30 -18.03
CA GLU A 304 -17.36 24.26 -16.62
C GLU A 304 -16.71 22.91 -16.33
N ALA A 305 -15.51 22.92 -15.77
CA ALA A 305 -14.80 21.70 -15.43
C ALA A 305 -14.07 21.80 -14.11
N LYS A 306 -13.95 20.66 -13.42
CA LYS A 306 -13.06 20.48 -12.28
C LYS A 306 -11.71 20.00 -12.82
N VAL A 307 -10.67 20.82 -12.62
CA VAL A 307 -9.33 20.61 -13.19
C VAL A 307 -8.26 20.65 -12.12
N ASP A 308 -7.18 19.89 -12.33
CA ASP A 308 -5.96 20.04 -11.53
C ASP A 308 -5.14 21.27 -11.99
N GLU A 309 -4.08 21.57 -11.25
CA GLU A 309 -3.22 22.72 -11.51
C GLU A 309 -2.45 22.62 -12.85
N GLU A 310 -2.12 21.41 -13.30
CA GLU A 310 -1.41 21.20 -14.56
C GLU A 310 -2.30 21.48 -15.76
N VAL A 311 -3.50 20.91 -15.77
CA VAL A 311 -4.51 21.18 -16.79
C VAL A 311 -4.84 22.66 -16.80
N LYS A 312 -5.10 23.26 -15.62
CA LYS A 312 -5.37 24.69 -15.50
C LYS A 312 -4.26 25.55 -16.11
N ASN A 313 -3.00 25.23 -15.83
CA ASN A 313 -1.85 25.97 -16.37
C ASN A 313 -1.75 25.85 -17.90
N LYS A 314 -2.09 24.68 -18.44
CA LYS A 314 -2.06 24.42 -19.88
C LYS A 314 -3.23 25.04 -20.64
N THR A 315 -4.39 25.20 -19.99
CA THR A 315 -5.61 25.78 -20.58
C THR A 315 -5.90 27.20 -20.12
N LYS A 316 -4.93 27.85 -19.45
CA LYS A 316 -5.09 29.17 -18.82
C LYS A 316 -5.60 30.26 -19.75
N ASP A 317 -5.26 30.20 -21.03
CA ASP A 317 -5.59 31.23 -22.02
C ASP A 317 -7.08 31.22 -22.41
N TYR A 318 -7.82 30.17 -22.03
CA TYR A 318 -9.23 29.98 -22.32
C TYR A 318 -10.12 30.15 -21.08
N ILE A 319 -9.53 30.48 -19.92
CA ILE A 319 -10.26 30.68 -18.66
C ILE A 319 -10.96 32.04 -18.68
N ILE A 320 -12.20 32.09 -18.20
CA ILE A 320 -13.02 33.30 -18.11
C ILE A 320 -13.47 33.64 -16.68
#